data_AF-A0A0N9QY75-F1
#
_entry.id   AF-A0A0N9QY75-F1
#
_cell.length_a   1.000
_cell.length_b   1.000
_cell.length_c   1.000
_cell.angle_alpha   90.00
_cell.angle_beta   90.00
_cell.angle_gamma   90.00
#
_symmetry.space_group_name_H-M   'P 1'
#
loop_
_entity.id
_entity.type
_entity.pdbx_description
1 polymer ?
#
loop_
_entity_poly.entity_id
_entity_poly.type
_entity_poly.pdbx_seq_one_letter_code
_entity_poly.pdbx_strand_id
1 'polypeptide(L)'
;HLYIAQPPLYKVTRGKSSQYIKDESAFEEFLIGSGLEEASLALSTGEVRAGQDLRSAIDDALAVRQLINGLHTRYNRGVVEQAAIAGALNPDVFVDLGRANAMAERVARRLDIIAEDTERGWTGRMSTSNEGVGGYVFERTVRSVKEFAHLDLALINSADARQLDRYAPRLAEVYGEPPVLRRKDVSETISGPLALLNAVFATGRKGLT
;
A
#
# COMPACT_ATOMS: atom_id res chain seq x y z
N HIS A 1 -8.42 45.79 -10.56
CA HIS A 1 -7.87 44.42 -10.58
C HIS A 1 -7.34 44.13 -9.18
N LEU A 2 -8.10 43.38 -8.38
CA LEU A 2 -7.70 42.99 -7.02
C LEU A 2 -6.93 41.67 -7.13
N TYR A 3 -5.62 41.70 -6.91
CA TYR A 3 -4.80 40.51 -6.84
C TYR A 3 -4.61 40.15 -5.37
N ILE A 4 -5.08 38.97 -4.95
CA ILE A 4 -4.79 38.39 -3.63
C ILE A 4 -3.62 37.44 -3.82
N ALA A 5 -2.43 37.82 -3.35
CA ALA A 5 -1.29 36.91 -3.32
C ALA A 5 -1.51 35.86 -2.22
N GLN A 6 -1.52 34.57 -2.59
CA GLN A 6 -1.53 33.48 -1.61
C GLN A 6 -0.10 33.22 -1.14
N PRO A 7 0.21 33.40 0.15
CA PRO A 7 1.53 33.07 0.68
C PRO A 7 1.78 31.56 0.55
N PRO A 8 3.04 31.13 0.31
CA PRO A 8 3.37 29.72 0.23
C PRO A 8 3.13 29.03 1.58
N LEU A 9 2.57 27.83 1.52
CA LEU A 9 2.25 27.03 2.71
C LEU A 9 3.51 26.49 3.41
N TYR A 10 4.57 26.20 2.65
CA TYR A 10 5.83 25.69 3.18
C TYR A 10 7.04 26.45 2.62
N LYS A 11 8.09 26.59 3.43
CA LYS A 11 9.45 26.90 2.97
C LYS A 11 10.32 25.70 3.30
N VAL A 12 10.88 25.08 2.28
CA VAL A 12 11.76 23.93 2.44
C VAL A 12 13.20 24.35 2.19
N THR A 13 14.09 24.02 3.12
CA THR A 13 15.53 24.30 2.98
C THR A 13 16.31 23.01 2.95
N ARG A 14 17.20 22.83 1.96
CA ARG A 14 18.15 21.72 1.86
C ARG A 14 19.55 22.27 1.59
N GLY A 15 20.43 22.15 2.59
CA GLY A 15 21.76 22.76 2.54
C GLY A 15 21.67 24.28 2.37
N LYS A 16 22.16 24.80 1.23
CA LYS A 16 22.11 26.23 0.88
C LYS A 16 20.93 26.61 -0.02
N SER A 17 20.18 25.64 -0.53
CA SER A 17 19.03 25.88 -1.39
C SER A 17 17.75 25.99 -0.55
N SER A 18 16.88 26.93 -0.90
CA SER A 18 15.56 27.05 -0.31
C SER A 18 14.50 27.25 -1.38
N GLN A 19 13.35 26.59 -1.19
CA GLN A 19 12.24 26.61 -2.13
C GLN A 19 10.93 26.88 -1.36
N TYR A 20 10.10 27.74 -1.93
CA TYR A 20 8.75 27.98 -1.43
C TYR A 20 7.78 27.05 -2.12
N ILE A 21 6.98 26.36 -1.33
CA ILE A 21 6.01 25.36 -1.79
C ILE A 21 4.63 25.85 -1.40
N LYS A 22 3.74 25.87 -2.40
CA LYS A 22 2.45 26.54 -2.33
C LYS A 22 1.36 25.74 -1.61
N ASP A 23 1.39 24.42 -1.69
CA ASP A 23 0.35 23.51 -1.19
C ASP A 23 0.94 22.14 -0.80
N GLU A 24 0.11 21.29 -0.18
CA GLU A 24 0.50 19.95 0.26
C GLU A 24 0.90 19.04 -0.91
N SER A 25 0.18 19.09 -2.02
CA SER A 25 0.47 18.25 -3.20
C SER A 25 1.85 18.57 -3.78
N ALA A 26 2.21 19.85 -3.86
CA ALA A 26 3.53 20.27 -4.28
C ALA A 26 4.61 19.89 -3.27
N PHE A 27 4.28 19.79 -1.98
CA PHE A 27 5.19 19.27 -0.97
C PHE A 27 5.41 17.77 -1.14
N GLU A 28 4.36 16.98 -1.34
CA GLU A 28 4.49 15.54 -1.63
C GLU A 28 5.32 15.28 -2.90
N GLU A 29 5.06 16.01 -3.98
CA GLU A 29 5.84 15.90 -5.23
C GLU A 29 7.31 16.24 -5.00
N PHE A 30 7.60 17.28 -4.22
CA PHE A 30 8.97 17.61 -3.84
C PHE A 30 9.64 16.47 -3.04
N LEU A 31 8.92 15.88 -2.09
CA LEU A 31 9.43 14.75 -1.30
C LEU A 31 9.67 13.51 -2.17
N ILE A 32 8.79 13.24 -3.15
CA ILE A 32 8.97 12.14 -4.11
C ILE A 32 10.21 12.37 -4.95
N GLY A 33 10.32 13.53 -5.61
CA GLY A 33 11.50 13.83 -6.44
C GLY A 33 12.79 13.66 -5.67
N SER A 34 12.84 14.22 -4.46
CA SER A 34 13.96 14.08 -3.54
C SER A 34 14.21 12.65 -3.04
N GLY A 35 13.16 11.89 -2.77
CA GLY A 35 13.23 10.54 -2.23
C GLY A 35 13.65 9.51 -3.27
N LEU A 36 13.39 9.80 -4.55
CA LEU A 36 13.77 8.96 -5.69
C LEU A 36 15.22 9.18 -6.17
N GLU A 37 15.89 10.23 -5.70
CA GLU A 37 17.31 10.45 -6.00
C GLU A 37 18.15 9.24 -5.56
N GLU A 38 18.84 8.62 -6.53
CA GLU A 38 19.67 7.43 -6.37
C GLU A 38 18.94 6.22 -5.77
N ALA A 39 17.61 6.16 -5.93
CA ALA A 39 16.80 5.04 -5.50
C ALA A 39 16.56 4.04 -6.65
N SER A 40 16.48 2.76 -6.30
CA SER A 40 16.06 1.69 -7.20
C SER A 40 15.24 0.66 -6.43
N LEU A 41 14.27 0.04 -7.09
CA LEU A 41 13.45 -1.02 -6.52
C LEU A 41 13.81 -2.33 -7.21
N ALA A 42 14.43 -3.24 -6.48
CA ALA A 42 14.78 -4.57 -6.97
C ALA A 42 13.64 -5.55 -6.69
N LEU A 43 13.05 -6.09 -7.75
CA LEU A 43 11.96 -7.06 -7.69
C LEU A 43 12.53 -8.47 -7.48
N SER A 44 11.70 -9.39 -6.97
CA SER A 44 12.08 -10.80 -6.78
C SER A 44 12.43 -11.52 -8.10
N THR A 45 11.94 -11.01 -9.23
CA THR A 45 12.23 -11.49 -10.58
C THR A 45 13.66 -11.18 -11.04
N GLY A 46 14.38 -10.31 -10.32
CA GLY A 46 15.68 -9.76 -10.73
C GLY A 46 15.59 -8.47 -11.54
N GLU A 47 14.39 -8.05 -11.93
CA GLU A 47 14.15 -6.72 -12.54
C GLU A 47 14.49 -5.61 -11.52
N VAL A 48 15.09 -4.53 -12.00
CA VAL A 48 15.40 -3.34 -11.19
C VAL A 48 14.74 -2.12 -11.81
N ARG A 49 13.81 -1.51 -11.09
CA ARG A 49 13.12 -0.28 -11.49
C ARG A 49 13.83 0.94 -10.92
N ALA A 50 14.21 1.87 -11.78
CA ALA A 50 14.80 3.15 -11.40
C ALA A 50 14.25 4.26 -12.29
N GLY A 51 14.47 5.52 -11.92
CA GLY A 51 14.00 6.67 -12.71
C GLY A 51 12.49 6.60 -12.95
N GLN A 52 12.07 6.59 -14.23
CA GLN A 52 10.66 6.63 -14.60
C GLN A 52 9.88 5.34 -14.26
N ASP A 53 10.53 4.18 -14.26
CA ASP A 53 9.85 2.92 -13.91
C ASP A 53 9.53 2.89 -12.41
N LEU A 54 10.46 3.37 -11.59
CA LEU A 54 10.23 3.55 -10.16
C LEU A 54 9.17 4.63 -9.91
N ARG A 55 9.22 5.75 -10.64
CA ARG A 55 8.20 6.80 -10.56
C ARG A 55 6.80 6.26 -10.87
N SER A 56 6.66 5.41 -11.88
CA SER A 56 5.38 4.79 -12.24
C SER A 56 4.81 3.92 -11.11
N ALA A 57 5.67 3.21 -10.38
CA ALA A 57 5.26 2.44 -9.19
C ALA A 57 4.85 3.34 -8.01
N ILE A 58 5.47 4.53 -7.88
CA ILE A 58 5.07 5.54 -6.90
C ILE A 58 3.71 6.14 -7.24
N ASP A 59 3.45 6.43 -8.51
CA ASP A 59 2.16 6.98 -8.94
C ASP A 59 1.02 5.99 -8.68
N ASP A 60 1.24 4.70 -8.93
CA ASP A 60 0.30 3.64 -8.54
C ASP A 60 0.09 3.61 -7.02
N ALA A 61 1.18 3.71 -6.26
CA ALA A 61 1.10 3.69 -4.81
C ALA A 61 0.33 4.90 -4.25
N LEU A 62 0.47 6.08 -4.86
CA LEU A 62 -0.30 7.28 -4.49
C LEU A 62 -1.80 7.07 -4.70
N ALA A 63 -2.17 6.51 -5.86
CA ALA A 63 -3.56 6.21 -6.17
C ALA A 63 -4.13 5.17 -5.21
N VAL A 64 -3.40 4.10 -4.94
CA VAL A 64 -3.79 3.06 -3.97
C VAL A 64 -3.93 3.63 -2.56
N ARG A 65 -3.00 4.46 -2.10
CA ARG A 65 -3.08 5.15 -0.80
C ARG A 65 -4.35 6.01 -0.71
N GLN A 66 -4.68 6.77 -1.75
CA GLN A 66 -5.89 7.59 -1.76
C GLN A 66 -7.15 6.73 -1.61
N LEU A 67 -7.24 5.62 -2.35
CA LEU A 67 -8.36 4.69 -2.27
C LEU A 67 -8.48 4.06 -0.88
N ILE A 68 -7.38 3.54 -0.34
CA ILE A 68 -7.35 2.92 0.99
C ILE A 68 -7.71 3.93 2.10
N ASN A 69 -7.26 5.19 1.97
CA ASN A 69 -7.59 6.23 2.94
C ASN A 69 -9.06 6.68 2.87
N GLY A 70 -9.71 6.53 1.72
CA GLY A 70 -11.14 6.79 1.55
C GLY A 70 -12.05 5.72 2.17
N LEU A 71 -11.52 4.53 2.46
CA LEU A 71 -12.29 3.45 3.08
C LEU A 71 -12.69 3.80 4.51
N HIS A 72 -13.86 3.30 4.93
CA HIS A 72 -14.33 3.43 6.31
C HIS A 72 -13.26 2.91 7.28
N THR A 73 -13.02 3.63 8.37
CA THR A 73 -11.98 3.36 9.38
C THR A 73 -12.10 2.00 10.09
N ARG A 74 -13.19 1.25 9.84
CA ARG A 74 -13.43 -0.09 10.39
C ARG A 74 -12.58 -1.15 9.70
N TYR A 75 -12.15 -0.89 8.47
CA TYR A 75 -11.33 -1.81 7.71
C TYR A 75 -9.85 -1.61 8.05
N ASN A 76 -9.16 -2.72 8.32
CA ASN A 76 -7.72 -2.69 8.51
C ASN A 76 -7.05 -2.42 7.15
N ARG A 77 -6.39 -1.26 7.05
CA ARG A 77 -5.76 -0.78 5.82
C ARG A 77 -4.68 -1.72 5.29
N GLY A 78 -3.87 -2.31 6.18
CA GLY A 78 -2.85 -3.29 5.79
C GLY A 78 -3.47 -4.56 5.22
N VAL A 79 -4.58 -5.03 5.79
CA VAL A 79 -5.30 -6.19 5.27
C VAL A 79 -5.93 -5.90 3.91
N VAL A 80 -6.52 -4.71 3.72
CA VAL A 80 -7.03 -4.29 2.42
C VAL A 80 -5.92 -4.19 1.39
N GLU A 81 -4.77 -3.60 1.74
CA GLU A 81 -3.61 -3.50 0.86
C GLU A 81 -3.13 -4.89 0.40
N GLN A 82 -2.96 -5.83 1.33
CA GLN A 82 -2.53 -7.18 0.99
C GLN A 82 -3.58 -7.95 0.19
N ALA A 83 -4.87 -7.70 0.43
CA ALA A 83 -5.95 -8.22 -0.38
C ALA A 83 -5.93 -7.64 -1.81
N ALA A 84 -5.64 -6.35 -1.98
CA ALA A 84 -5.51 -5.71 -3.29
C ALA A 84 -4.33 -6.30 -4.08
N ILE A 85 -3.17 -6.51 -3.45
CA ILE A 85 -2.01 -7.15 -4.09
C ILE A 85 -2.32 -8.59 -4.51
N ALA A 86 -3.13 -9.31 -3.72
CA ALA A 86 -3.59 -10.65 -4.07
C ALA A 86 -4.69 -10.69 -5.15
N GLY A 87 -5.28 -9.55 -5.53
CA GLY A 87 -6.47 -9.52 -6.39
C GLY A 87 -7.73 -10.07 -5.72
N ALA A 88 -7.79 -10.05 -4.38
CA ALA A 88 -8.91 -10.59 -3.62
C ALA A 88 -10.13 -9.65 -3.63
N LEU A 89 -9.97 -8.40 -4.05
CA LEU A 89 -11.05 -7.41 -4.10
C LEU A 89 -11.98 -7.55 -5.32
N ASN A 90 -11.68 -8.48 -6.22
CA ASN A 90 -12.54 -8.83 -7.34
C ASN A 90 -13.77 -9.64 -6.86
N PRO A 91 -15.01 -9.16 -7.07
CA PRO A 91 -16.22 -9.88 -6.67
C PRO A 91 -16.41 -11.23 -7.39
N ASP A 92 -15.84 -11.43 -8.59
CA ASP A 92 -15.97 -12.67 -9.36
C ASP A 92 -15.31 -13.86 -8.65
N VAL A 93 -14.38 -13.61 -7.72
CA VAL A 93 -13.76 -14.63 -6.87
C VAL A 93 -14.80 -15.33 -5.98
N PHE A 94 -15.89 -14.63 -5.63
CA PHE A 94 -16.94 -15.15 -4.74
C PHE A 94 -18.00 -15.99 -5.45
N VAL A 95 -17.94 -16.13 -6.78
CA VAL A 95 -18.85 -17.00 -7.55
C VAL A 95 -18.62 -18.48 -7.23
N ASP A 96 -17.40 -18.84 -6.81
CA ASP A 96 -17.03 -20.20 -6.42
C ASP A 96 -16.45 -20.18 -5.00
N LEU A 97 -17.10 -20.91 -4.08
CA LEU A 97 -16.69 -20.96 -2.67
C LEU A 97 -15.29 -21.54 -2.47
N GLY A 98 -14.85 -22.47 -3.31
CA GLY A 98 -13.51 -23.03 -3.27
C GLY A 98 -12.46 -21.99 -3.66
N ARG A 99 -12.71 -21.24 -4.73
CA ARG A 99 -11.85 -20.12 -5.16
C ARG A 99 -11.78 -19.01 -4.10
N ALA A 100 -12.92 -18.65 -3.50
CA ALA A 100 -12.95 -17.67 -2.43
C ALA A 100 -12.13 -18.09 -1.22
N ASN A 101 -12.26 -19.35 -0.76
CA ASN A 101 -11.43 -19.85 0.35
C ASN A 101 -9.95 -19.89 -0.01
N ALA A 102 -9.58 -20.38 -1.20
CA ALA A 102 -8.19 -20.39 -1.66
C ALA A 102 -7.59 -18.97 -1.75
N MET A 103 -8.40 -17.99 -2.15
CA MET A 103 -8.00 -16.58 -2.15
C MET A 103 -7.81 -16.05 -0.73
N ALA A 104 -8.70 -16.39 0.21
CA ALA A 104 -8.54 -16.02 1.61
C ALA A 104 -7.24 -16.57 2.20
N GLU A 105 -6.92 -17.84 1.94
CA GLU A 105 -5.63 -18.44 2.34
C GLU A 105 -4.44 -17.73 1.71
N ARG A 106 -4.55 -17.32 0.44
CA ARG A 106 -3.49 -16.56 -0.25
C ARG A 106 -3.25 -15.21 0.42
N VAL A 107 -4.30 -14.49 0.80
CA VAL A 107 -4.16 -13.21 1.52
C VAL A 107 -3.57 -13.43 2.91
N ALA A 108 -3.99 -14.48 3.63
CA ALA A 108 -3.39 -14.85 4.92
C ALA A 108 -1.88 -15.12 4.82
N ARG A 109 -1.43 -15.87 3.81
CA ARG A 109 0.02 -16.07 3.56
C ARG A 109 0.76 -14.76 3.34
N ARG A 110 0.15 -13.80 2.64
CA ARG A 110 0.76 -12.47 2.46
C ARG A 110 0.86 -11.70 3.77
N LEU A 111 -0.15 -11.78 4.63
CA LEU A 111 -0.09 -11.17 5.96
C LEU A 111 1.03 -11.77 6.82
N ASP A 112 1.30 -13.07 6.68
CA ASP A 112 2.43 -13.73 7.36
C ASP A 112 3.81 -13.32 6.81
N ILE A 113 3.93 -13.05 5.50
CA ILE A 113 5.17 -12.57 4.88
C ILE A 113 5.62 -11.25 5.51
N ILE A 114 4.67 -10.38 5.86
CA ILE A 114 4.94 -9.03 6.38
C ILE A 114 4.89 -8.95 7.91
N ALA A 115 4.53 -10.05 8.59
CA ALA A 115 4.52 -10.12 10.04
C ALA A 115 5.90 -10.47 10.60
N GLU A 116 6.18 -10.00 11.81
CA GLU A 116 7.34 -10.48 12.58
C GLU A 116 7.24 -11.99 12.82
N ASP A 117 8.37 -12.70 12.93
CA ASP A 117 8.39 -14.15 13.10
C ASP A 117 7.54 -14.63 14.29
N THR A 118 7.49 -13.84 15.39
CA THR A 118 6.69 -14.15 16.58
C THR A 118 5.20 -13.80 16.46
N GLU A 119 4.81 -13.15 15.36
CA GLU A 119 3.44 -12.68 15.12
C GLU A 119 2.78 -13.31 13.88
N ARG A 120 3.43 -14.29 13.25
CA ARG A 120 2.84 -15.09 12.17
C ARG A 120 1.71 -16.00 12.67
N GLY A 121 1.03 -16.65 11.74
CA GLY A 121 -0.08 -17.58 11.99
C GLY A 121 -1.42 -17.03 11.55
N TRP A 122 -1.43 -16.14 10.55
CA TRP A 122 -2.66 -15.72 9.91
C TRP A 122 -3.34 -16.90 9.22
N THR A 123 -4.61 -17.07 9.50
CA THR A 123 -5.51 -17.94 8.74
C THR A 123 -6.57 -17.09 8.08
N GLY A 124 -6.99 -17.49 6.88
CA GLY A 124 -7.98 -16.78 6.08
C GLY A 124 -9.04 -17.75 5.61
N ARG A 125 -10.30 -17.35 5.74
CA ARG A 125 -11.44 -18.13 5.24
C ARG A 125 -12.51 -17.22 4.68
N MET A 126 -13.35 -17.78 3.82
CA MET A 126 -14.60 -17.14 3.44
C MET A 126 -15.62 -17.31 4.58
N SER A 127 -16.37 -16.25 4.85
CA SER A 127 -17.58 -16.30 5.65
C SER A 127 -18.75 -16.10 4.69
N THR A 128 -19.73 -17.01 4.78
CA THR A 128 -20.96 -16.93 4.00
C THR A 128 -21.92 -15.92 4.62
N SER A 129 -22.89 -15.42 3.85
CA SER A 129 -23.87 -14.43 4.33
C SER A 129 -24.87 -14.99 5.36
N ASN A 130 -25.00 -16.31 5.47
CA ASN A 130 -25.76 -16.96 6.55
C ASN A 130 -24.93 -17.10 7.84
N GLU A 131 -23.62 -16.86 7.81
CA GLU A 131 -22.72 -16.84 8.97
C GLU A 131 -22.39 -15.41 9.45
N GLY A 132 -22.88 -14.38 8.76
CA GLY A 132 -22.63 -12.97 9.07
C GLY A 132 -22.76 -12.05 7.86
N VAL A 133 -21.99 -10.97 7.81
CA VAL A 133 -22.01 -9.99 6.69
C VAL A 133 -21.37 -10.51 5.39
N GLY A 134 -20.91 -11.76 5.39
CA GLY A 134 -20.20 -12.40 4.28
C GLY A 134 -18.80 -11.83 4.02
N GLY A 135 -18.04 -12.42 3.11
CA GLY A 135 -16.73 -11.89 2.66
C GLY A 135 -15.55 -12.70 3.21
N TYR A 136 -14.40 -12.05 3.42
CA TYR A 136 -13.20 -12.70 3.98
C TYR A 136 -13.04 -12.41 5.46
N VAL A 137 -12.70 -13.43 6.23
CA VAL A 137 -12.32 -13.33 7.63
C VAL A 137 -10.88 -13.81 7.77
N PHE A 138 -10.06 -12.97 8.38
CA PHE A 138 -8.68 -13.26 8.72
C PHE A 138 -8.51 -13.25 10.23
N GLU A 139 -7.79 -14.22 10.78
CA GLU A 139 -7.51 -14.28 12.20
C GLU A 139 -6.11 -14.82 12.49
N ARG A 140 -5.51 -14.34 13.59
CA ARG A 140 -4.29 -14.89 14.19
C ARG A 140 -4.36 -14.80 15.72
N THR A 141 -3.47 -15.49 16.42
CA THR A 141 -3.30 -15.32 17.87
C THR A 141 -1.85 -14.96 18.18
N VAL A 142 -1.63 -13.79 18.76
CA VAL A 142 -0.31 -13.29 19.14
C VAL A 142 -0.30 -13.06 20.64
N ARG A 143 0.61 -13.71 21.37
CA ARG A 143 0.72 -13.60 22.84
C ARG A 143 -0.63 -13.80 23.56
N SER A 144 -1.37 -14.82 23.13
CA SER A 144 -2.72 -15.17 23.62
C SER A 144 -3.83 -14.17 23.30
N VAL A 145 -3.55 -13.13 22.51
CA VAL A 145 -4.55 -12.18 22.02
C VAL A 145 -4.96 -12.58 20.62
N LYS A 146 -6.26 -12.83 20.42
CA LYS A 146 -6.81 -13.13 19.10
C LYS A 146 -7.07 -11.83 18.34
N GLU A 147 -6.45 -11.70 17.18
CA GLU A 147 -6.68 -10.61 16.25
C GLU A 147 -7.59 -11.07 15.12
N PHE A 148 -8.45 -10.17 14.67
CA PHE A 148 -9.39 -10.41 13.58
C PHE A 148 -9.40 -9.24 12.60
N ALA A 149 -9.54 -9.55 11.32
CA ALA A 149 -9.84 -8.59 10.27
C ALA A 149 -10.90 -9.14 9.34
N HIS A 150 -11.86 -8.30 8.95
CA HIS A 150 -12.97 -8.68 8.07
C HIS A 150 -13.03 -7.74 6.88
N LEU A 151 -12.99 -8.31 5.68
CA LEU A 151 -13.33 -7.63 4.43
C LEU A 151 -14.72 -8.13 3.98
N ASP A 152 -15.76 -7.37 4.32
CA ASP A 152 -17.15 -7.76 4.08
C ASP A 152 -17.58 -7.59 2.61
N LEU A 153 -18.71 -8.19 2.23
CA LEU A 153 -19.23 -8.07 0.85
C LEU A 153 -19.58 -6.63 0.48
N ALA A 154 -19.87 -5.76 1.45
CA ALA A 154 -20.08 -4.33 1.20
C ALA A 154 -18.80 -3.65 0.71
N LEU A 155 -17.65 -3.95 1.32
CA LEU A 155 -16.35 -3.49 0.82
C LEU A 155 -16.08 -4.06 -0.57
N ILE A 156 -16.20 -5.38 -0.75
CA ILE A 156 -15.89 -6.05 -2.02
C ILE A 156 -16.71 -5.48 -3.18
N ASN A 157 -17.98 -5.17 -2.96
CA ASN A 157 -18.85 -4.60 -3.98
C ASN A 157 -18.75 -3.06 -4.14
N SER A 158 -17.90 -2.40 -3.34
CA SER A 158 -17.76 -0.95 -3.37
C SER A 158 -17.11 -0.45 -4.68
N ALA A 159 -17.29 0.84 -4.98
CA ALA A 159 -16.59 1.47 -6.09
C ALA A 159 -15.07 1.50 -5.85
N ASP A 160 -14.64 1.75 -4.62
CA ASP A 160 -13.22 1.82 -4.25
C ASP A 160 -12.53 0.46 -4.39
N ALA A 161 -13.17 -0.63 -3.98
CA ALA A 161 -12.64 -1.98 -4.17
C ALA A 161 -12.49 -2.33 -5.66
N ARG A 162 -13.47 -1.96 -6.50
CA ARG A 162 -13.36 -2.11 -7.96
C ARG A 162 -12.26 -1.25 -8.57
N GLN A 163 -11.96 -0.08 -7.99
CA GLN A 163 -10.83 0.74 -8.44
C GLN A 163 -9.49 0.15 -7.99
N LEU A 164 -9.39 -0.32 -6.74
CA LEU A 164 -8.21 -1.02 -6.22
C LEU A 164 -7.90 -2.28 -7.03
N ASP A 165 -8.92 -3.05 -7.41
CA ASP A 165 -8.75 -4.27 -8.19
C ASP A 165 -8.13 -4.01 -9.58
N ARG A 166 -8.36 -2.85 -10.19
CA ARG A 166 -7.70 -2.47 -11.46
C ARG A 166 -6.19 -2.33 -11.33
N TYR A 167 -5.69 -2.06 -10.12
CA TYR A 167 -4.25 -2.02 -9.84
C TYR A 167 -3.69 -3.41 -9.52
N ALA A 168 -4.53 -4.42 -9.24
CA ALA A 168 -4.08 -5.74 -8.78
C ALA A 168 -3.00 -6.38 -9.68
N PRO A 169 -3.08 -6.34 -11.02
CA PRO A 169 -2.01 -6.90 -11.87
C PRO A 169 -0.65 -6.21 -11.65
N ARG A 170 -0.65 -4.87 -11.63
CA ARG A 170 0.56 -4.05 -11.43
C ARG A 170 1.10 -4.19 -10.01
N LEU A 171 0.21 -4.30 -9.02
CA LEU A 171 0.58 -4.56 -7.63
C LEU A 171 1.15 -5.96 -7.44
N ALA A 172 0.58 -6.98 -8.07
CA ALA A 172 1.06 -8.35 -8.00
C ALA A 172 2.43 -8.50 -8.67
N GLU A 173 2.67 -7.79 -9.76
CA GLU A 173 3.96 -7.74 -10.45
C GLU A 173 5.08 -7.17 -9.56
N VAL A 174 4.80 -6.09 -8.82
CA VAL A 174 5.80 -5.41 -7.98
C VAL A 174 5.92 -6.01 -6.59
N TYR A 175 4.80 -6.33 -5.95
CA TYR A 175 4.70 -6.69 -4.53
C TYR A 175 4.21 -8.12 -4.29
N GLY A 176 4.03 -8.91 -5.34
CA GLY A 176 3.66 -10.33 -5.25
C GLY A 176 4.59 -11.08 -4.31
N GLU A 177 5.89 -10.83 -4.46
CA GLU A 177 6.91 -11.06 -3.44
C GLU A 177 7.49 -9.70 -3.02
N PRO A 178 7.81 -9.46 -1.73
CA PRO A 178 8.30 -8.16 -1.27
C PRO A 178 9.57 -7.71 -2.01
N PRO A 179 9.55 -6.59 -2.77
CA PRO A 179 10.73 -6.07 -3.41
C PRO A 179 11.64 -5.37 -2.38
N VAL A 180 12.90 -5.12 -2.77
CA VAL A 180 13.87 -4.40 -1.95
C VAL A 180 14.11 -3.02 -2.55
N LEU A 181 13.76 -1.98 -1.80
CA LEU A 181 14.14 -0.61 -2.11
C LEU A 181 15.60 -0.41 -1.71
N ARG A 182 16.44 -0.05 -2.68
CA ARG A 182 17.87 0.27 -2.48
C ARG A 182 18.12 1.73 -2.71
N ARG A 183 18.92 2.33 -1.83
CA ARG A 183 19.41 3.70 -1.98
C ARG A 183 20.79 3.81 -1.35
N LYS A 184 21.82 4.08 -2.17
CA LYS A 184 23.22 4.07 -1.73
C LYS A 184 23.52 2.79 -0.94
N ASP A 185 23.88 2.92 0.34
CA ASP A 185 24.25 1.82 1.23
C ASP A 185 23.06 1.28 2.07
N VAL A 186 21.85 1.83 1.89
CA VAL A 186 20.65 1.40 2.63
C VAL A 186 19.76 0.54 1.74
N SER A 187 19.30 -0.58 2.28
CA SER A 187 18.32 -1.46 1.66
C SER A 187 17.19 -1.76 2.62
N GLU A 188 15.95 -1.72 2.13
CA GLU A 188 14.74 -1.96 2.91
C GLU A 188 13.77 -2.84 2.11
N THR A 189 13.24 -3.87 2.75
CA THR A 189 12.19 -4.72 2.15
C THR A 189 10.85 -3.99 2.22
N ILE A 190 10.13 -3.96 1.11
CA ILE A 190 8.88 -3.21 0.97
C ILE A 190 7.68 -4.17 0.97
N SER A 191 6.80 -4.03 1.95
CA SER A 191 5.62 -4.89 2.11
C SER A 191 4.45 -4.57 1.17
N GLY A 192 4.46 -3.40 0.55
CA GLY A 192 3.37 -2.92 -0.30
C GLY A 192 3.53 -1.46 -0.72
N PRO A 193 2.59 -0.93 -1.53
CA PRO A 193 2.63 0.44 -2.02
C PRO A 193 2.69 1.51 -0.90
N LEU A 194 1.99 1.33 0.22
CA LEU A 194 2.02 2.30 1.33
C LEU A 194 3.40 2.34 1.99
N ALA A 195 4.04 1.18 2.18
CA ALA A 195 5.39 1.10 2.69
C ALA A 195 6.41 1.77 1.74
N LEU A 196 6.25 1.57 0.42
CA LEU A 196 7.08 2.24 -0.58
C LEU A 196 6.99 3.77 -0.46
N LEU A 197 5.77 4.31 -0.40
CA LEU A 197 5.56 5.76 -0.24
C LEU A 197 6.16 6.29 1.06
N ASN A 198 5.95 5.57 2.18
CA ASN A 198 6.49 5.97 3.46
C ASN A 198 8.02 6.04 3.42
N ALA A 199 8.68 5.03 2.83
CA ALA A 199 10.14 5.00 2.69
C ALA A 199 10.64 6.16 1.81
N VAL A 200 9.97 6.45 0.69
CA VAL A 200 10.30 7.56 -0.20
C VAL A 200 10.10 8.91 0.48
N PHE A 201 8.97 9.14 1.15
CA PHE A 201 8.71 10.40 1.86
C PHE A 201 9.64 10.60 3.05
N ALA A 202 9.89 9.58 3.86
CA ALA A 202 10.84 9.64 4.97
C ALA A 202 12.23 10.05 4.45
N THR A 203 12.60 9.51 3.31
CA THR A 203 13.85 9.82 2.62
C THR A 203 13.87 11.24 2.07
N GLY A 204 12.81 11.69 1.40
CA GLY A 204 12.68 13.05 0.89
C GLY A 204 12.76 14.11 1.99
N ARG A 205 12.28 13.78 3.19
CA ARG A 205 12.32 14.64 4.39
C ARG A 205 13.71 14.73 5.03
N LYS A 206 14.62 13.77 4.82
CA LYS A 206 15.95 13.80 5.44
C LYS A 206 16.72 15.04 4.98
N GLY A 207 17.26 15.79 5.95
CA GLY A 207 18.04 16.99 5.70
C GLY A 207 17.23 18.23 5.30
N LEU A 208 15.91 18.19 5.46
CA LEU A 208 15.06 19.38 5.38
C LEU A 208 14.98 20.08 6.74
N THR A 209 15.01 21.41 6.72
CA THR A 209 14.74 22.29 7.86
C THR A 209 13.71 23.35 7.49
#